data_AF-A0A6P2CXL3-F1
#
_entry.id   AF-A0A6P2CXL3-F1
#
_cell.length_a   1.000
_cell.length_b   1.000
_cell.length_c   1.000
_cell.angle_alpha   90.00
_cell.angle_beta   90.00
_cell.angle_gamma   90.00
#
_symmetry.space_group_name_H-M   'P 1'
#
loop_
_entity.id
_entity.type
_entity.pdbx_description
1 polymer ?
#
loop_
_entity_poly.entity_id
_entity_poly.type
_entity_poly.pdbx_seq_one_letter_code
_entity_poly.pdbx_strand_id
1 'polypeptide(L)'
;MSLDKRIKKLGERTHRKSVAARFDERAAAEWAAQVEAFLVYIPADLRDAIRVRLESDDYEIAEGAADWLFSPAARWALPFPKGYQFPRAMVEWIATAPAEFNCGNCCEGCGLRVPRLWEWGKAAPDRSAFPVCPQCGGKPTYEAYYAKGPKPVPEEPRS
;
A
#
# COMPACT_ATOMS: atom_id res chain seq x y z
N MET A 1 -9.66 18.98 -47.75
CA MET A 1 -9.99 19.39 -46.37
C MET A 1 -9.52 20.82 -46.17
N SER A 2 -10.40 21.77 -45.79
CA SER A 2 -10.06 23.21 -45.68
C SER A 2 -8.95 23.49 -44.64
N LEU A 3 -8.15 24.53 -44.87
CA LEU A 3 -7.11 25.03 -43.98
C LEU A 3 -7.66 25.30 -42.57
N ASP A 4 -8.87 25.87 -42.47
CA ASP A 4 -9.53 26.17 -41.19
C ASP A 4 -9.83 24.90 -40.38
N LYS A 5 -10.24 23.82 -41.06
CA LYS A 5 -10.45 22.51 -40.44
C LYS A 5 -9.14 21.90 -39.93
N ARG A 6 -8.00 22.18 -40.60
CA ARG A 6 -6.68 21.72 -40.15
C ARG A 6 -6.21 22.49 -38.92
N ILE A 7 -6.39 23.81 -38.90
CA ILE A 7 -6.02 24.68 -37.76
C ILE A 7 -6.83 24.32 -36.51
N LYS A 8 -8.17 24.17 -36.63
CA LYS A 8 -9.03 23.77 -35.52
C LYS A 8 -8.63 22.41 -34.93
N LYS A 9 -8.38 21.41 -35.79
CA LYS A 9 -7.97 20.06 -35.38
C LYS A 9 -6.57 20.02 -34.74
N LEU A 10 -5.70 20.99 -35.04
CA LEU A 10 -4.40 21.13 -34.39
C LEU A 10 -4.57 21.71 -32.97
N GLY A 11 -5.36 22.77 -32.82
CA GLY A 11 -5.66 23.39 -31.52
C GLY A 11 -6.31 22.42 -30.53
N GLU A 12 -7.28 21.62 -30.97
CA GLU A 12 -7.92 20.57 -30.14
C GLU A 12 -6.94 19.47 -29.70
N ARG A 13 -5.92 19.17 -30.50
CA ARG A 13 -4.88 18.19 -30.12
C ARG A 13 -3.91 18.79 -29.10
N THR A 14 -3.47 20.03 -29.32
CA THR A 14 -2.60 20.74 -28.38
C THR A 14 -3.27 20.94 -27.03
N HIS A 15 -4.56 21.32 -27.02
CA HIS A 15 -5.34 21.46 -25.79
C HIS A 15 -5.50 20.12 -25.05
N ARG A 16 -5.80 19.02 -25.75
CA ARG A 16 -5.87 17.70 -25.11
C ARG A 16 -4.53 17.25 -24.51
N LYS A 17 -3.41 17.50 -25.21
CA LYS A 17 -2.07 17.19 -24.69
C LYS A 17 -1.73 18.01 -23.44
N SER A 18 -2.05 19.30 -23.43
CA SER A 18 -1.77 20.15 -22.26
C SER A 18 -2.65 19.81 -21.07
N VAL A 19 -3.90 19.42 -21.29
CA VAL A 19 -4.79 18.92 -20.24
C VAL A 19 -4.28 17.60 -19.68
N ALA A 20 -3.88 16.64 -20.53
CA ALA A 20 -3.29 15.37 -20.08
C ALA A 20 -2.00 15.60 -19.26
N ALA A 21 -1.08 16.43 -19.74
CA ALA A 21 0.15 16.77 -19.01
C ALA A 21 -0.14 17.40 -17.63
N ARG A 22 -1.17 18.25 -17.52
CA ARG A 22 -1.60 18.80 -16.22
C ARG A 22 -2.22 17.75 -15.30
N PHE A 23 -2.97 16.81 -15.84
CA PHE A 23 -3.46 15.67 -15.05
C PHE A 23 -2.30 14.81 -14.57
N ASP A 24 -1.28 14.59 -15.41
CA ASP A 24 -0.07 13.85 -15.04
C ASP A 24 0.73 14.59 -13.95
N GLU A 25 0.96 15.90 -14.09
CA GLU A 25 1.64 16.73 -13.09
C GLU A 25 0.89 16.73 -11.76
N ARG A 26 -0.44 16.86 -11.80
CA ARG A 26 -1.27 16.84 -10.59
C ARG A 26 -1.25 15.47 -9.93
N ALA A 27 -1.38 14.38 -10.70
CA ALA A 27 -1.31 13.03 -10.19
C ALA A 27 0.06 12.73 -9.57
N ALA A 28 1.14 13.18 -10.20
CA ALA A 28 2.50 13.05 -9.67
C ALA A 28 2.68 13.82 -8.35
N ALA A 29 2.14 15.05 -8.26
CA ALA A 29 2.18 15.82 -7.02
C ALA A 29 1.34 15.19 -5.90
N GLU A 30 0.14 14.68 -6.23
CA GLU A 30 -0.73 13.96 -5.29
C GLU A 30 -0.10 12.65 -4.82
N TRP A 31 0.61 11.93 -5.71
CA TRP A 31 1.38 10.73 -5.37
C TRP A 31 2.53 11.07 -4.42
N ALA A 32 3.37 12.04 -4.77
CA ALA A 32 4.49 12.47 -3.93
C ALA A 32 4.02 12.88 -2.52
N ALA A 33 2.92 13.63 -2.43
CA ALA A 33 2.34 14.02 -1.14
C ALA A 33 1.86 12.81 -0.31
N GLN A 34 1.27 11.80 -0.95
CA GLN A 34 0.87 10.57 -0.28
C GLN A 34 2.07 9.75 0.21
N VAL A 35 3.12 9.65 -0.60
CA VAL A 35 4.37 8.99 -0.21
C VAL A 35 4.99 9.69 1.00
N GLU A 36 5.14 11.02 0.99
CA GLU A 36 5.66 11.76 2.15
C GLU A 36 4.81 11.55 3.41
N ALA A 37 3.49 11.63 3.27
CA ALA A 37 2.57 11.42 4.39
C ALA A 37 2.65 9.99 4.94
N PHE A 38 2.90 9.00 4.08
CA PHE A 38 3.04 7.61 4.48
C PHE A 38 4.38 7.32 5.18
N LEU A 39 5.48 7.90 4.67
CA LEU A 39 6.84 7.67 5.19
C LEU A 39 7.01 8.14 6.65
N VAL A 40 6.13 8.98 7.19
CA VAL A 40 6.16 9.37 8.61
C VAL A 40 5.97 8.17 9.54
N TYR A 41 5.27 7.11 9.10
CA TYR A 41 5.04 5.88 9.86
C TYR A 41 6.18 4.85 9.71
N ILE A 42 7.16 5.14 8.86
CA ILE A 42 8.31 4.28 8.58
C ILE A 42 9.48 4.69 9.48
N PRO A 43 10.17 3.73 10.14
CA PRO A 43 11.39 4.00 10.89
C PRO A 43 12.39 4.81 10.06
N ALA A 44 12.96 5.85 10.67
CA ALA A 44 13.67 6.90 9.94
C ALA A 44 14.80 6.39 9.03
N ASP A 45 15.55 5.39 9.50
CA ASP A 45 16.64 4.72 8.79
C ASP A 45 16.19 3.83 7.62
N LEU A 46 14.90 3.52 7.51
CA LEU A 46 14.34 2.67 6.44
C LEU A 46 13.51 3.45 5.42
N ARG A 47 13.30 4.76 5.61
CA ARG A 47 12.45 5.59 4.74
C ARG A 47 12.91 5.60 3.30
N ASP A 48 14.20 5.77 3.07
CA ASP A 48 14.77 5.82 1.72
C ASP A 48 14.59 4.48 0.98
N ALA A 49 14.75 3.36 1.69
CA ALA A 49 14.54 2.04 1.12
C ALA A 49 13.07 1.83 0.70
N ILE A 50 12.12 2.26 1.53
CA ILE A 50 10.69 2.18 1.20
C ILE A 50 10.32 3.15 0.07
N ARG A 51 10.90 4.35 0.04
CA ARG A 51 10.71 5.29 -1.07
C ARG A 51 11.15 4.68 -2.39
N VAL A 52 12.34 4.07 -2.45
CA VAL A 52 12.85 3.39 -3.65
C VAL A 52 11.88 2.31 -4.14
N ARG A 53 11.21 1.60 -3.24
CA ARG A 53 10.17 0.62 -3.61
C ARG A 53 8.94 1.29 -4.22
N LEU A 54 8.43 2.34 -3.58
CA LEU A 54 7.25 3.10 -4.03
C LEU A 54 7.48 3.82 -5.36
N GLU A 55 8.71 4.26 -5.61
CA GLU A 55 9.13 5.00 -6.81
C GLU A 55 9.80 4.08 -7.85
N SER A 56 9.68 2.75 -7.71
CA SER A 56 10.27 1.81 -8.65
C SER A 56 9.59 1.88 -10.02
N ASP A 57 10.39 1.85 -11.09
CA ASP A 57 9.88 1.66 -12.46
C ASP A 57 9.39 0.21 -12.72
N ASP A 58 9.77 -0.72 -11.85
CA ASP A 58 9.26 -2.08 -11.87
C ASP A 58 7.87 -2.12 -11.24
N TYR A 59 6.86 -2.41 -12.08
CA TYR A 59 5.46 -2.42 -11.68
C TYR A 59 5.19 -3.37 -10.53
N GLU A 60 5.79 -4.57 -10.51
CA GLU A 60 5.51 -5.56 -9.47
C GLU A 60 6.06 -5.10 -8.11
N ILE A 61 7.26 -4.53 -8.10
CA ILE A 61 7.87 -3.93 -6.90
C ILE A 61 7.04 -2.75 -6.38
N ALA A 62 6.64 -1.86 -7.29
CA ALA A 62 5.87 -0.66 -6.95
C ALA A 62 4.45 -1.00 -6.48
N GLU A 63 3.77 -1.96 -7.12
CA GLU A 63 2.39 -2.37 -6.82
C GLU A 63 2.27 -2.90 -5.39
N GLY A 64 3.18 -3.80 -4.97
CA GLY A 64 3.14 -4.35 -3.60
C GLY A 64 3.34 -3.29 -2.52
N ALA A 65 4.23 -2.33 -2.75
CA ALA A 65 4.46 -1.21 -1.83
C ALA A 65 3.30 -0.21 -1.86
N ALA A 66 2.73 0.07 -3.03
CA ALA A 66 1.60 0.97 -3.20
C ALA A 66 0.31 0.40 -2.56
N ASP A 67 0.05 -0.90 -2.69
CA ASP A 67 -1.08 -1.58 -2.00
C ASP A 67 -1.00 -1.39 -0.48
N TRP A 68 0.22 -1.46 0.07
CA TRP A 68 0.44 -1.18 1.49
C TRP A 68 0.17 0.28 1.85
N LEU A 69 0.68 1.23 1.06
CA LEU A 69 0.42 2.66 1.25
C LEU A 69 -1.09 2.96 1.22
N PHE A 70 -1.83 2.40 0.26
CA PHE A 70 -3.26 2.69 0.08
C PHE A 70 -4.17 2.04 1.12
N SER A 71 -3.76 0.91 1.71
CA SER A 71 -4.46 0.37 2.86
C SER A 71 -3.42 -0.24 3.81
N PRO A 72 -2.85 0.54 4.73
CA PRO A 72 -1.81 0.02 5.63
C PRO A 72 -2.39 -0.79 6.80
N ALA A 73 -3.68 -0.64 7.05
CA ALA A 73 -4.43 -1.36 8.06
C ALA A 73 -5.89 -1.48 7.62
N ALA A 74 -6.65 -2.33 8.31
CA ALA A 74 -8.09 -2.39 8.18
C ALA A 74 -8.71 -1.03 8.54
N ARG A 75 -9.82 -0.68 7.89
CA ARG A 75 -10.44 0.65 8.04
C ARG A 75 -10.83 0.99 9.47
N TRP A 76 -11.15 -0.02 10.28
CA TRP A 76 -11.51 0.16 11.70
C TRP A 76 -10.31 0.44 12.62
N ALA A 77 -9.09 0.18 12.15
CA ALA A 77 -7.85 0.44 12.88
C ALA A 77 -7.19 1.78 12.48
N LEU A 78 -7.84 2.54 11.59
CA LEU A 78 -7.43 3.88 11.19
C LEU A 78 -8.30 4.94 11.86
N PRO A 79 -7.77 6.14 12.15
CA PRO A 79 -6.38 6.57 11.91
C PRO A 79 -5.38 5.97 12.92
N PHE A 80 -4.10 5.92 12.55
CA PHE A 80 -3.05 5.50 13.47
C PHE A 80 -2.89 6.48 14.66
N PRO A 81 -2.53 5.98 15.85
CA PRO A 81 -2.24 6.86 16.98
C PRO A 81 -1.02 7.75 16.71
N LYS A 82 -0.95 8.89 17.41
CA LYS A 82 0.18 9.82 17.27
C LYS A 82 1.49 9.13 17.64
N GLY A 83 2.51 9.30 16.78
CA GLY A 83 3.83 8.70 16.99
C GLY A 83 3.90 7.21 16.62
N TYR A 84 2.85 6.64 16.03
CA TYR A 84 2.87 5.28 15.51
C TYR A 84 4.01 5.10 14.51
N GLN A 85 4.68 3.95 14.60
CA GLN A 85 5.63 3.45 13.61
C GLN A 85 5.24 2.01 13.29
N PHE A 86 5.38 1.62 12.02
CA PHE A 86 5.22 0.23 11.64
C PHE A 86 6.29 -0.65 12.31
N PRO A 87 5.99 -1.94 12.57
CA PRO A 87 6.97 -2.87 13.12
C PRO A 87 8.23 -2.91 12.25
N ARG A 88 9.39 -2.66 12.85
CA ARG A 88 10.69 -2.64 12.15
C ARG A 88 10.90 -3.87 11.27
N ALA A 89 10.67 -5.06 11.82
CA ALA A 89 10.85 -6.33 11.08
C ALA A 89 9.98 -6.40 9.81
N MET A 90 8.76 -5.83 9.85
CA MET A 90 7.89 -5.75 8.69
C MET A 90 8.43 -4.78 7.64
N VAL A 91 8.92 -3.62 8.07
CA VAL A 91 9.51 -2.61 7.16
C VAL A 91 10.79 -3.14 6.51
N GLU A 92 11.67 -3.80 7.28
CA GLU A 92 12.90 -4.41 6.77
C GLU A 92 12.61 -5.51 5.74
N TRP A 93 11.57 -6.31 6.00
CA TRP A 93 11.11 -7.30 5.04
C TRP A 93 10.62 -6.64 3.75
N ILE A 94 9.76 -5.61 3.82
CA ILE A 94 9.24 -4.92 2.63
C ILE A 94 10.37 -4.24 1.83
N ALA A 95 11.35 -3.64 2.53
CA ALA A 95 12.52 -3.02 1.91
C ALA A 95 13.37 -4.00 1.08
N THR A 96 13.30 -5.30 1.40
CA THR A 96 14.10 -6.37 0.77
C THR A 96 13.25 -7.46 0.11
N ALA A 97 11.92 -7.30 0.08
CA ALA A 97 10.98 -8.29 -0.44
C ALA A 97 11.24 -8.60 -1.92
N PRO A 98 10.90 -9.81 -2.39
CA PRO A 98 10.82 -10.08 -3.83
C PRO A 98 9.77 -9.18 -4.50
N ALA A 99 9.80 -9.10 -5.83
CA ALA A 99 8.88 -8.25 -6.59
C ALA A 99 7.40 -8.65 -6.37
N GLU A 100 7.12 -9.95 -6.30
CA GLU A 100 5.76 -10.47 -6.19
C GLU A 100 5.30 -10.60 -4.72
N PHE A 101 4.91 -9.49 -4.10
CA PHE A 101 4.23 -9.50 -2.81
C PHE A 101 3.02 -8.56 -2.82
N ASN A 102 2.07 -8.81 -1.91
CA ASN A 102 1.04 -7.85 -1.59
C ASN A 102 0.82 -7.80 -0.08
N CYS A 103 0.01 -6.84 0.37
CA CYS A 103 -0.42 -6.79 1.77
C CYS A 103 -1.87 -7.24 1.85
N GLY A 104 -2.25 -8.45 1.42
CA GLY A 104 -3.67 -8.82 1.35
C GLY A 104 -4.42 -8.95 2.70
N ASN A 105 -3.73 -9.40 3.76
CA ASN A 105 -4.38 -9.81 5.01
C ASN A 105 -4.22 -8.75 6.11
N CYS A 106 -5.23 -8.57 6.96
CA CYS A 106 -5.16 -7.71 8.14
C CYS A 106 -5.09 -8.53 9.42
N CYS A 107 -4.41 -8.03 10.44
CA CYS A 107 -4.43 -8.64 11.77
C CYS A 107 -5.83 -8.52 12.41
N GLU A 108 -6.36 -9.62 12.93
CA GLU A 108 -7.65 -9.64 13.64
C GLU A 108 -7.63 -8.84 14.96
N GLY A 109 -6.46 -8.66 15.55
CA GLY A 109 -6.29 -7.97 16.83
C GLY A 109 -6.07 -6.46 16.70
N CYS A 110 -5.16 -6.04 15.81
CA CYS A 110 -4.79 -4.62 15.66
C CYS A 110 -5.08 -4.02 14.28
N GLY A 111 -5.59 -4.80 13.33
CA GLY A 111 -5.94 -4.35 11.99
C GLY A 111 -4.75 -4.11 11.06
N LEU A 112 -3.50 -4.16 11.54
CA LEU A 112 -2.30 -4.00 10.71
C LEU A 112 -2.35 -4.92 9.49
N ARG A 113 -2.14 -4.35 8.30
CA ARG A 113 -2.08 -5.13 7.06
C ARG A 113 -0.69 -5.75 6.94
N VAL A 114 -0.64 -7.07 6.78
CA VAL A 114 0.58 -7.88 6.87
C VAL A 114 0.99 -8.35 5.47
N PRO A 115 2.28 -8.27 5.10
CA PRO A 115 2.74 -8.68 3.79
C PRO A 115 2.65 -10.21 3.61
N ARG A 116 2.39 -10.62 2.38
CA ARG A 116 2.39 -12.01 1.94
C ARG A 116 2.97 -12.11 0.55
N LEU A 117 3.61 -13.24 0.27
CA LEU A 117 4.02 -13.54 -1.10
C LEU A 117 2.78 -13.80 -1.94
N TRP A 118 2.79 -13.23 -3.14
CA TRP A 118 1.73 -13.41 -4.12
C TRP A 118 2.33 -14.14 -5.32
N GLU A 119 1.72 -15.22 -5.78
CA GLU A 119 2.09 -15.85 -7.05
C GLU A 119 0.86 -15.78 -7.95
N TRP A 120 0.94 -15.04 -9.06
CA TRP A 120 -0.15 -14.94 -10.03
C TRP A 120 -0.48 -16.31 -10.64
N GLY A 121 -1.76 -16.68 -10.67
CA GLY A 121 -2.24 -17.86 -11.41
C GLY A 121 -2.04 -19.22 -10.73
N LYS A 122 -1.50 -19.27 -9.51
CA LYS A 122 -1.48 -20.49 -8.68
C LYS A 122 -2.31 -20.25 -7.42
N ALA A 123 -2.93 -21.31 -6.90
CA ALA A 123 -3.40 -21.30 -5.52
C ALA A 123 -2.15 -21.19 -4.62
N ALA A 124 -1.69 -19.97 -4.39
CA ALA A 124 -0.51 -19.73 -3.59
C ALA A 124 -0.78 -20.35 -2.22
N PRO A 125 0.00 -21.35 -1.76
CA PRO A 125 -0.07 -21.75 -0.36
C PRO A 125 0.11 -20.47 0.47
N ASP A 126 -0.61 -20.34 1.58
CA ASP A 126 -0.57 -19.16 2.45
C ASP A 126 0.86 -18.91 2.98
N ARG A 127 1.69 -18.29 2.14
CA ARG A 127 3.07 -17.89 2.42
C ARG A 127 3.04 -16.47 2.93
N SER A 128 2.33 -16.29 4.04
CA SER A 128 2.43 -15.07 4.81
C SER A 128 3.90 -14.85 5.15
N ALA A 129 4.41 -13.63 4.92
CA ALA A 129 5.76 -13.28 5.32
C ALA A 129 5.92 -13.37 6.85
N PHE A 130 4.80 -13.17 7.56
CA PHE A 130 4.70 -13.28 9.00
C PHE A 130 3.57 -14.25 9.38
N PRO A 131 3.85 -15.39 10.03
CA PRO A 131 2.81 -16.33 10.44
C PRO A 131 1.89 -15.76 11.54
N VAL A 132 2.38 -14.75 12.25
CA VAL A 132 1.63 -13.95 13.24
C VAL A 132 1.88 -12.47 13.01
N CYS A 133 0.98 -11.60 13.44
CA CYS A 133 1.13 -10.17 13.28
C CYS A 133 2.40 -9.64 13.97
N PRO A 134 3.31 -8.95 13.26
CA PRO A 134 4.56 -8.45 13.84
C PRO A 134 4.36 -7.32 14.85
N GLN A 135 3.14 -6.76 14.96
CA GLN A 135 2.81 -5.72 15.95
C GLN A 135 2.28 -6.30 17.27
N CYS A 136 1.42 -7.32 17.23
CA CYS A 136 0.68 -7.78 18.41
C CYS A 136 0.57 -9.30 18.55
N GLY A 137 1.16 -10.09 17.64
CA GLY A 137 1.07 -11.56 17.64
C GLY A 137 -0.28 -12.12 17.19
N GLY A 138 -1.28 -11.28 16.90
CA GLY A 138 -2.60 -11.74 16.43
C GLY A 138 -2.57 -12.36 15.03
N LYS A 139 -3.58 -13.17 14.70
CA LYS A 139 -3.69 -13.86 13.41
C LYS A 139 -4.00 -12.87 12.26
N PRO A 140 -3.22 -12.85 11.17
CA PRO A 140 -3.60 -12.14 9.94
C PRO A 140 -4.64 -12.95 9.16
N THR A 141 -5.73 -12.33 8.76
CA THR A 141 -6.77 -12.94 7.92
C THR A 141 -7.29 -11.96 6.87
N TYR A 142 -7.87 -12.49 5.79
CA TYR A 142 -8.50 -11.68 4.76
C TYR A 142 -9.78 -11.01 5.30
N GLU A 143 -10.55 -11.74 6.13
CA GLU A 143 -11.80 -11.28 6.72
C GLU A 143 -11.62 -10.07 7.64
N ALA A 144 -10.47 -9.97 8.33
CA ALA A 144 -10.17 -8.85 9.20
C ALA A 144 -10.16 -7.50 8.47
N TYR A 145 -9.86 -7.48 7.17
CA TYR A 145 -9.90 -6.26 6.36
C TYR A 145 -11.32 -5.67 6.29
N TYR A 146 -12.34 -6.52 6.24
CA TYR A 146 -13.76 -6.15 6.12
C TYR A 146 -14.51 -6.11 7.47
N ALA A 147 -13.83 -6.46 8.57
CA ALA A 147 -14.43 -6.44 9.89
C ALA A 147 -14.82 -5.01 10.34
N LYS A 148 -15.71 -4.91 11.34
CA LYS A 148 -16.09 -3.62 11.95
C LYS A 148 -15.20 -3.22 13.14
N GLY A 149 -14.29 -4.09 13.56
CA GLY A 149 -13.47 -3.93 14.75
C GLY A 149 -12.73 -5.22 15.10
N PRO A 150 -11.91 -5.20 16.15
CA PRO A 150 -11.20 -6.39 16.59
C PRO A 150 -12.19 -7.48 17.02
N LYS A 151 -11.85 -8.75 16.72
CA LYS A 151 -12.64 -9.86 17.28
C LYS A 151 -12.43 -9.88 18.80
N PRO A 152 -13.49 -10.03 19.61
CA PRO A 152 -13.34 -10.18 21.05
C PRO A 152 -12.48 -11.41 21.34
N VAL A 153 -11.48 -11.25 22.22
CA VAL A 153 -10.69 -12.38 22.72
C VAL A 153 -11.65 -13.26 23.52
N PRO A 154 -11.71 -14.58 23.27
CA PRO A 154 -12.46 -15.48 24.14
C PRO A 154 -11.91 -15.31 25.56
N GLU A 155 -12.75 -14.98 26.55
CA GLU A 155 -12.33 -15.03 27.94
C GLU A 155 -11.89 -16.48 28.22
N GLU A 156 -10.62 -16.69 28.55
CA GLU A 156 -10.18 -17.96 29.11
C GLU A 156 -11.04 -18.24 30.35
N PRO A 157 -11.61 -19.45 30.48
CA PRO A 157 -12.34 -19.80 31.69
C PRO A 157 -11.38 -19.63 32.87
N ARG A 158 -11.72 -18.73 33.79
CA ARG A 158 -10.98 -18.56 35.03
C ARG A 158 -11.08 -19.87 35.81
N SER A 159 -9.98 -20.61 35.85
CA SER A 159 -9.79 -21.79 36.71
C SER A 159 -9.93 -21.43 38.18
#